data_AF-A0A9E7V852-F1
#
_entry.id   AF-A0A9E7V852-F1
#
_cell.length_a   1.000
_cell.length_b   1.000
_cell.length_c   1.000
_cell.angle_alpha   90.00
_cell.angle_beta   90.00
_cell.angle_gamma   90.00
#
_symmetry.space_group_name_H-M   'P 1'
#
loop_
_entity.id
_entity.type
_entity.pdbx_description
1 polymer ?
#
loop_
_entity_poly.entity_id
_entity_poly.type
_entity_poly.pdbx_seq_one_letter_code
_entity_poly.pdbx_strand_id
1 'polypeptide(L)'
;MLNSFGYLWFFMIFFIMMLNYFLNCMSHLLCLLLSLEYFIIMVYYFIYVFCLDFSLDYYLGFYYLTVAVCDGGLGLVLLVSLIRCYGSDYTNSMIIDL
;
A
#
# COMPACT_ATOMS: atom_id res chain seq x y z
N MET A 1 -0.90 -26.11 7.91
CA MET A 1 0.13 -26.38 6.88
C MET A 1 -0.42 -26.36 5.46
N LEU A 2 -1.39 -27.20 5.06
CA LEU A 2 -1.93 -27.15 3.69
C LEU A 2 -2.74 -25.87 3.42
N ASN A 3 -3.59 -25.46 4.36
CA ASN A 3 -4.33 -24.20 4.26
C ASN A 3 -3.42 -22.97 4.28
N SER A 4 -2.35 -22.98 5.09
CA SER A 4 -1.38 -21.89 5.15
C SER A 4 -0.61 -21.72 3.84
N PHE A 5 -0.26 -22.82 3.17
CA PHE A 5 0.30 -22.78 1.81
C PHE A 5 -0.66 -22.15 0.79
N GLY A 6 -1.96 -22.44 0.89
CA GLY A 6 -2.99 -21.84 0.05
C GLY A 6 -3.10 -20.31 0.22
N TYR A 7 -3.06 -19.82 1.47
CA TYR A 7 -3.08 -18.38 1.76
C TYR A 7 -1.83 -17.66 1.24
N LEU A 8 -0.64 -18.30 1.35
CA LEU A 8 0.60 -17.76 0.79
C LEU A 8 0.53 -17.64 -0.74
N TRP A 9 -0.02 -18.65 -1.41
CA TRP A 9 -0.13 -18.62 -2.87
C TRP A 9 -1.11 -17.54 -3.34
N PHE A 10 -2.23 -17.40 -2.63
CA PHE A 10 -3.18 -16.30 -2.85
C PHE A 10 -2.51 -14.94 -2.67
N PHE A 11 -1.76 -14.74 -1.58
CA PHE A 11 -1.02 -13.50 -1.34
C PHE A 11 -0.06 -13.16 -2.50
N MET A 12 0.71 -14.13 -3.00
CA MET A 12 1.63 -13.93 -4.11
C MET A 12 0.92 -13.50 -5.40
N ILE A 13 -0.22 -14.11 -5.73
CA ILE A 13 -1.01 -13.75 -6.92
C ILE A 13 -1.51 -12.31 -6.81
N PHE A 14 -2.08 -11.93 -5.66
CA PHE A 14 -2.56 -10.58 -5.44
C PHE A 14 -1.42 -9.56 -5.47
N PHE A 15 -0.27 -9.89 -4.88
CA PHE A 15 0.90 -9.02 -4.89
C PHE A 15 1.38 -8.72 -6.31
N ILE A 16 1.45 -9.73 -7.17
CA ILE A 16 1.83 -9.57 -8.58
C ILE A 16 0.80 -8.71 -9.34
N MET A 17 -0.49 -8.95 -9.12
CA MET A 17 -1.55 -8.15 -9.75
C MET A 17 -1.48 -6.69 -9.34
N MET A 18 -1.21 -6.41 -8.06
CA MET A 18 -1.05 -5.03 -7.59
C MET A 18 0.22 -4.37 -8.08
N LEU A 19 1.34 -5.10 -8.18
CA LEU A 19 2.55 -4.55 -8.78
C LEU A 19 2.31 -4.12 -10.23
N ASN A 20 1.58 -4.94 -11.00
CA ASN A 20 1.21 -4.58 -12.37
C ASN A 20 0.29 -3.34 -12.40
N TYR A 21 -0.67 -3.25 -11.49
CA TYR A 21 -1.53 -2.07 -11.37
C TYR A 21 -0.74 -0.81 -10.99
N PHE A 22 0.18 -0.93 -10.04
CA PHE A 22 1.05 0.14 -9.57
C PHE A 22 1.91 0.70 -10.71
N LEU A 23 2.50 -0.17 -11.52
CA LEU A 23 3.29 0.23 -12.71
C LEU A 23 2.45 1.02 -13.72
N ASN A 24 1.19 0.63 -13.93
CA ASN A 24 0.30 1.34 -14.85
C ASN A 24 -0.20 2.69 -14.28
N CYS A 25 -0.27 2.83 -12.96
CA CYS A 25 -0.78 4.02 -12.29
C CYS A 25 0.26 5.10 -12.00
N MET A 26 1.52 4.88 -12.37
CA MET A 26 2.64 5.81 -12.16
C MET A 26 2.44 7.22 -12.76
N SER A 27 1.46 7.42 -13.65
CA SER A 27 1.15 8.71 -14.27
C SER A 27 0.34 9.65 -13.37
N HIS A 28 -0.48 9.12 -12.46
CA HIS A 28 -1.39 9.90 -11.61
C HIS A 28 -1.03 9.72 -10.13
N LEU A 29 -0.65 10.81 -9.46
CA LEU A 29 -0.21 10.76 -8.07
C LEU A 29 -1.28 10.16 -7.13
N LEU A 30 -2.55 10.47 -7.36
CA LEU A 30 -3.66 9.95 -6.55
C LEU A 30 -3.83 8.43 -6.71
N CYS A 31 -3.62 7.88 -7.91
CA CYS A 31 -3.65 6.42 -8.10
C CYS A 31 -2.45 5.74 -7.41
N LEU A 32 -1.31 6.43 -7.36
CA LEU A 32 -0.13 5.97 -6.65
C LEU A 32 -0.37 5.92 -5.12
N LEU A 33 -1.05 6.90 -4.54
CA LEU A 33 -1.44 6.84 -3.12
C LEU A 33 -2.43 5.71 -2.82
N LEU A 34 -3.45 5.53 -3.67
CA LEU A 34 -4.46 4.48 -3.49
C LEU A 34 -3.84 3.07 -3.54
N SER A 35 -2.88 2.87 -4.44
CA SER A 35 -2.16 1.60 -4.54
C SER A 35 -1.24 1.35 -3.33
N LEU A 36 -0.72 2.40 -2.69
CA LEU A 36 0.06 2.29 -1.45
C LEU A 36 -0.83 1.94 -0.25
N GLU A 37 -2.03 2.52 -0.12
CA GLU A 37 -3.00 2.11 0.91
C GLU A 37 -3.40 0.64 0.76
N TYR A 38 -3.59 0.17 -0.49
CA TYR A 38 -3.86 -1.24 -0.72
C TYR A 38 -2.68 -2.13 -0.29
N PHE A 39 -1.44 -1.70 -0.53
CA PHE A 39 -0.24 -2.44 -0.10
C PHE A 39 -0.21 -2.62 1.43
N ILE A 40 -0.57 -1.58 2.18
CA ILE A 40 -0.66 -1.64 3.65
C ILE A 40 -1.65 -2.73 4.10
N ILE A 41 -2.81 -2.81 3.46
CA ILE A 41 -3.85 -3.81 3.77
C ILE A 41 -3.37 -5.23 3.44
N MET A 42 -2.66 -5.41 2.32
CA MET A 42 -2.11 -6.71 1.94
C MET A 42 -1.09 -7.22 2.96
N VAL A 43 -0.19 -6.35 3.42
CA VAL A 43 0.79 -6.69 4.46
C VAL A 43 0.08 -7.01 5.78
N TYR A 44 -0.97 -6.26 6.14
CA TYR A 44 -1.79 -6.58 7.31
C TYR A 44 -2.43 -7.97 7.21
N TYR A 45 -2.96 -8.34 6.05
CA TYR A 45 -3.51 -9.69 5.82
C TYR A 45 -2.46 -10.78 5.99
N PHE A 46 -1.23 -10.56 5.50
CA PHE A 46 -0.13 -11.50 5.69
C PHE A 46 0.23 -11.69 7.17
N ILE A 47 0.34 -10.59 7.92
CA ILE A 47 0.60 -10.62 9.38
C ILE A 47 -0.53 -11.37 10.11
N TYR A 48 -1.79 -11.16 9.72
CA TYR A 48 -2.93 -11.85 10.28
C TYR A 48 -2.88 -13.37 10.06
N VAL A 49 -2.57 -13.82 8.84
CA VAL A 49 -2.39 -15.26 8.55
C VAL A 49 -1.23 -15.85 9.35
N PHE A 50 -0.12 -15.10 9.48
CA PHE A 50 1.01 -15.53 10.30
C PHE A 50 0.62 -15.69 11.77
N CYS A 51 -0.14 -14.74 12.33
CA CYS A 51 -0.61 -14.84 13.71
C CYS A 51 -1.57 -16.02 13.92
N LEU A 52 -2.42 -16.33 12.94
CA LEU A 52 -3.29 -17.52 12.97
C LEU A 52 -2.49 -18.83 13.04
N ASP A 53 -1.42 -18.95 12.25
CA ASP A 53 -0.60 -20.17 12.22
C ASP A 53 0.20 -20.37 13.51
N PHE A 54 0.65 -19.28 14.14
CA PHE A 54 1.42 -19.32 15.40
C PHE A 54 0.57 -19.13 16.66
N SER A 55 -0.75 -19.01 16.53
CA SER A 55 -1.68 -18.71 17.64
C SER A 55 -1.26 -17.48 18.49
N LEU A 56 -0.70 -16.47 17.82
CA LEU A 56 -0.28 -15.21 18.46
C LEU A 56 -1.46 -14.24 18.58
N ASP A 57 -1.37 -13.33 19.55
CA ASP A 57 -2.39 -12.31 19.73
C ASP A 57 -2.41 -11.29 18.57
N TYR A 58 -3.60 -10.93 18.13
CA TYR A 58 -3.81 -10.00 17.00
C TYR A 58 -3.39 -8.55 17.27
N TYR A 59 -2.97 -8.22 18.50
CA TYR A 59 -2.54 -6.86 18.89
C TYR A 59 -1.39 -6.33 18.03
N LEU A 60 -0.50 -7.21 17.55
CA LEU A 60 0.60 -6.83 16.66
C LEU A 60 0.10 -6.27 15.31
N GLY A 61 -0.99 -6.84 14.77
CA GLY A 61 -1.63 -6.34 13.54
C GLY A 61 -2.28 -4.98 13.72
N PHE A 62 -2.94 -4.74 14.87
CA PHE A 62 -3.53 -3.43 15.17
C PHE A 62 -2.47 -2.34 15.35
N TYR A 63 -1.35 -2.66 16.00
CA TYR A 63 -0.23 -1.73 16.10
C TYR A 63 0.32 -1.35 14.73
N TYR A 64 0.52 -2.34 13.85
CA TYR A 64 0.96 -2.10 12.46
C TYR A 64 0.02 -1.14 11.71
N LEU A 65 -1.30 -1.35 11.81
CA LEU A 65 -2.28 -0.47 11.15
C LEU A 65 -2.18 0.98 11.62
N THR A 66 -1.97 1.22 12.92
CA THR A 66 -1.87 2.60 13.43
C THR A 66 -0.68 3.36 12.87
N VAL A 67 0.49 2.71 12.78
CA VAL A 67 1.70 3.31 12.20
C VAL A 67 1.52 3.53 10.70
N ALA A 68 0.96 2.56 9.99
CA ALA A 68 0.80 2.64 8.54
C ALA A 68 -0.21 3.73 8.10
N VAL A 69 -1.25 3.99 8.88
CA VAL A 69 -2.19 5.10 8.60
C VAL A 69 -1.51 6.47 8.76
N CYS A 70 -0.55 6.61 9.66
CA CYS A 70 0.22 7.85 9.79
C CYS A 70 1.07 8.13 8.54
N ASP A 71 1.68 7.10 7.95
CA ASP A 71 2.40 7.23 6.68
C ASP A 71 1.46 7.59 5.51
N GLY A 72 0.23 7.05 5.51
CA GLY A 72 -0.82 7.45 4.58
C GLY A 72 -1.20 8.94 4.73
N GLY A 73 -1.31 9.44 5.96
CA GLY A 73 -1.56 10.85 6.25
C GLY A 73 -0.46 11.77 5.74
N LEU A 74 0.82 11.38 5.89
CA LEU A 74 1.96 12.11 5.32
C LEU A 74 1.92 12.13 3.79
N GLY A 75 1.56 11.01 3.15
CA GLY A 75 1.37 10.93 1.70
C GLY A 75 0.31 11.90 1.18
N LEU A 76 -0.82 12.03 1.88
CA LEU A 76 -1.90 12.93 1.50
C LEU A 76 -1.51 14.41 1.63
N VAL A 77 -0.76 14.76 2.68
CA VAL A 77 -0.22 16.11 2.86
C VAL A 77 0.74 16.47 1.71
N LEU A 78 1.59 15.53 1.28
CA LEU A 78 2.44 15.72 0.11
C LEU A 78 1.62 15.95 -1.17
N LEU A 79 0.58 15.13 -1.41
CA LEU A 79 -0.31 15.30 -2.56
C LEU A 79 -0.96 16.70 -2.58
N VAL A 80 -1.47 17.17 -1.45
CA VAL A 80 -2.05 18.52 -1.35
C VAL A 80 -1.01 19.62 -1.59
N SER A 81 0.23 19.44 -1.14
CA SER A 81 1.31 20.42 -1.39
C SER A 81 1.68 20.50 -2.88
N LEU A 82 1.70 19.36 -3.58
CA LEU A 82 2.04 19.26 -4.99
C LEU A 82 0.98 19.91 -5.88
N ILE A 83 -0.31 19.71 -5.56
CA ILE A 83 -1.42 20.35 -6.27
C ILE A 83 -1.33 21.88 -6.18
N ARG A 84 -0.91 22.44 -5.03
CA ARG A 84 -0.77 23.89 -4.85
C ARG A 84 0.42 24.50 -5.60
N CYS A 85 1.48 23.73 -5.82
CA CYS A 85 2.70 24.21 -6.48
C CYS A 85 2.64 24.07 -8.01
N TYR A 86 2.19 22.92 -8.52
CA TYR A 86 2.30 22.57 -9.94
C TYR A 86 0.94 22.53 -10.67
N GLY A 87 -0.18 22.59 -9.94
CA GLY A 87 -1.53 22.67 -10.51
C GLY A 87 -2.00 21.45 -11.31
N SER A 88 -1.15 20.43 -11.50
CA SER A 88 -1.46 19.21 -12.25
C SER A 88 -1.10 17.95 -11.46
N ASP A 89 -2.01 16.97 -11.45
CA ASP A 89 -1.86 15.69 -10.74
C ASP A 89 -0.91 14.70 -11.45
N TYR A 90 -0.30 15.12 -12.57
CA TYR A 90 0.59 14.29 -13.36
C TYR A 90 2.00 14.31 -12.77
N THR A 91 2.50 13.13 -12.43
CA THR A 91 3.87 12.90 -11.97
C THR A 91 4.91 13.39 -12.98
N ASN A 92 4.60 13.33 -14.28
CA ASN A 92 5.45 13.83 -15.35
C ASN A 92 5.70 15.34 -15.32
N SER A 93 4.77 16.15 -14.79
CA SER A 93 4.97 17.61 -14.71
C SER A 93 6.04 17.99 -13.66
N MET A 94 6.18 17.18 -12.61
CA MET A 94 7.16 17.43 -11.54
C MET A 94 8.60 17.15 -11.98
N ILE A 95 8.81 16.26 -12.96
CA ILE A 95 10.12 15.91 -13.49
C ILE A 95 10.68 17.01 -14.41
N ILE A 96 9.83 17.87 -14.97
CA ILE A 96 10.24 18.92 -15.92
C ILE A 96 10.75 20.17 -15.20
N ASP A 97 10.37 20.36 -13.93
CA ASP A 97 10.74 21.51 -13.09
C ASP A 97 11.85 21.18 -12.06
N LEU A 98 12.46 19.99 -12.14
CA LEU A 98 13.54 19.49 -11.26
C LEU A 98 14.76 19.08 -12.10
#